data_AF-A0A9Q4B5I9-F1
#
_entry.id   AF-A0A9Q4B5I9-F1
#
_cell.length_a   1.000
_cell.length_b   1.000
_cell.length_c   1.000
_cell.angle_alpha   90.00
_cell.angle_beta   90.00
_cell.angle_gamma   90.00
#
_symmetry.space_group_name_H-M   'P 1'
#
loop_
_entity.id
_entity.type
_entity.pdbx_description
1 polymer ?
#
loop_
_entity_poly.entity_id
_entity_poly.type
_entity_poly.pdbx_seq_one_letter_code
_entity_poly.pdbx_strand_id
1 'polypeptide(L)'
;MSEDTSKKELVTNTTSIKGWLYIGILSLIPFVNIVAFFLLAFIEKNNASLKNYARAALLQVGIAVVAIIIVSSFHSISLDVIEREILHWISI
;
A
#
# COMPACT_ATOMS: atom_id res chain seq x y z
N MET A 1 26.87 30.63 5.29
CA MET A 1 25.41 30.75 5.18
C MET A 1 24.74 29.49 4.59
N SER A 2 25.48 28.58 3.95
CA SER A 2 24.92 27.39 3.28
C SER A 2 24.62 26.19 4.19
N GLU A 3 25.35 26.03 5.30
CA GLU A 3 25.18 24.86 6.18
C GLU A 3 23.96 24.97 7.11
N ASP A 4 23.65 26.17 7.59
CA ASP A 4 22.52 26.41 8.51
C ASP A 4 21.16 26.29 7.81
N THR A 5 21.07 26.70 6.54
CA THR A 5 19.88 26.49 5.70
C THR A 5 19.65 25.01 5.39
N SER A 6 20.71 24.25 5.14
CA SER A 6 20.61 22.79 4.89
C SER A 6 20.15 22.02 6.12
N LYS A 7 20.68 22.34 7.31
CA LYS A 7 20.25 21.70 8.56
C LYS A 7 18.78 22.02 8.88
N LYS A 8 18.32 23.25 8.67
CA LYS A 8 16.90 23.60 8.84
C LYS A 8 15.98 22.85 7.87
N GLU A 9 16.38 22.65 6.62
CA GLU A 9 15.61 21.86 5.67
C GLU A 9 15.53 20.37 6.06
N LEU A 10 16.62 19.78 6.54
CA LEU A 10 16.64 18.39 6.99
C LEU A 10 15.77 18.17 8.23
N VAL A 11 15.80 19.11 9.18
CA VAL A 11 15.01 19.03 10.42
C VAL A 11 13.51 19.18 10.14
N THR A 12 13.12 20.02 9.18
CA THR A 12 11.71 20.19 8.80
C THR A 12 11.16 19.05 7.94
N ASN A 13 12.02 18.35 7.19
CA ASN A 13 11.62 17.20 6.37
C ASN A 13 11.60 15.86 7.12
N THR A 14 12.17 15.80 8.32
CA THR A 14 12.27 14.55 9.09
C THR A 14 11.04 14.34 9.98
N THR A 15 10.41 13.18 9.87
CA THR A 15 9.25 12.82 10.71
C THR A 15 9.71 12.34 12.08
N SER A 16 9.06 12.84 13.15
CA SER A 16 9.30 12.39 14.53
C SER A 16 8.98 10.90 14.71
N ILE A 17 9.67 10.22 15.64
CA ILE A 17 9.38 8.85 16.09
C ILE A 17 7.89 8.65 16.44
N LYS A 18 7.26 9.64 17.08
CA LYS A 18 5.83 9.58 17.42
C LYS A 18 4.94 9.57 16.16
N GLY A 19 5.36 10.29 15.12
CA GLY A 19 4.67 10.28 13.83
C GLY A 19 4.78 8.92 13.15
N TRP A 20 5.96 8.31 13.17
CA TRP A 20 6.16 6.94 12.66
C TRP A 20 5.35 5.90 13.42
N LEU A 21 5.25 6.03 14.75
CA LEU A 21 4.41 5.15 15.55
C LEU A 21 2.93 5.25 15.19
N TYR A 22 2.42 6.47 14.96
CA TYR A 22 1.05 6.67 14.51
C TYR A 22 0.78 6.00 13.16
N ILE A 23 1.70 6.16 12.20
CA ILE A 23 1.61 5.48 10.89
C ILE A 23 1.63 3.96 11.05
N GLY A 24 2.50 3.44 11.92
CA GLY A 24 2.62 2.00 12.16
C GLY A 24 1.36 1.39 12.78
N ILE A 25 0.70 2.09 13.70
CA ILE A 25 -0.58 1.62 14.26
C ILE A 25 -1.69 1.71 13.21
N LEU A 26 -1.72 2.80 12.44
CA LEU A 26 -2.69 3.01 11.38
C LEU A 26 -2.58 1.94 10.28
N SER A 27 -1.36 1.44 10.02
CA SER A 27 -1.12 0.42 9.00
C SER A 27 -1.63 -0.98 9.37
N LEU A 28 -1.88 -1.23 10.65
CA LEU A 28 -2.46 -2.48 11.13
C LEU A 28 -3.96 -2.62 10.81
N ILE A 29 -4.63 -1.53 10.43
CA ILE A 29 -6.07 -1.53 10.11
C ILE A 29 -6.23 -1.50 8.58
N PRO A 30 -6.44 -2.66 7.90
CA PRO A 30 -6.26 -2.77 6.46
C PRO A 30 -7.14 -1.82 5.63
N PHE A 31 -8.40 -1.60 6.03
CA PHE A 31 -9.33 -0.73 5.29
C PHE A 31 -9.21 0.76 5.62
N VAL A 32 -8.87 1.12 6.86
CA VAL A 32 -8.67 2.52 7.26
C VAL A 32 -7.39 3.10 6.64
N ASN A 33 -6.45 2.21 6.29
CA ASN A 33 -5.13 2.54 5.79
C ASN A 33 -5.15 3.32 4.46
N ILE A 34 -6.05 2.98 3.54
CA ILE A 34 -6.06 3.61 2.20
C ILE A 34 -6.47 5.09 2.32
N VAL A 35 -7.62 5.37 2.94
CA VAL A 35 -8.09 6.76 3.14
C VAL A 35 -7.08 7.56 3.97
N ALA A 36 -6.50 6.96 4.99
CA ALA A 36 -5.50 7.62 5.81
C ALA A 36 -4.20 7.91 5.05
N PHE A 37 -3.75 7.03 4.14
CA PHE A 37 -2.64 7.32 3.24
C PHE A 37 -2.97 8.40 2.22
N PHE A 38 -4.21 8.48 1.71
CA PHE A 38 -4.65 9.63 0.91
C PHE A 38 -4.55 10.94 1.70
N LEU A 39 -5.07 10.97 2.92
CA LEU A 39 -4.95 12.14 3.80
C LEU A 39 -3.48 12.49 4.05
N LEU A 40 -2.62 11.51 4.32
CA LEU A 40 -1.20 11.76 4.52
C LEU A 40 -0.49 12.29 3.26
N ALA A 41 -0.83 11.76 2.09
CA ALA A 41 -0.18 12.06 0.81
C ALA A 41 -0.55 13.45 0.26
N PHE A 42 -1.78 13.91 0.52
CA PHE A 42 -2.34 15.12 -0.09
C PHE A 42 -2.52 16.29 0.88
N ILE A 43 -2.45 16.09 2.20
CA ILE A 43 -2.47 17.22 3.14
C ILE A 43 -1.16 18.02 3.03
N GLU A 44 -1.28 19.34 2.84
CA GLU A 44 -0.14 20.25 2.68
C GLU A 44 0.69 20.42 3.96
N LYS A 45 0.07 20.27 5.14
CA LYS A 45 0.73 20.45 6.46
C LYS A 45 1.74 19.34 6.83
N ASN A 46 1.79 18.25 6.07
CA ASN A 46 2.68 17.12 6.34
C ASN A 46 4.05 17.35 5.72
N ASN A 47 5.11 16.87 6.39
CA ASN A 47 6.47 16.95 5.88
C ASN A 47 6.68 16.03 4.66
N ALA A 48 7.69 16.31 3.84
CA ALA A 48 7.87 15.63 2.56
C ALA A 48 8.13 14.12 2.72
N SER A 49 8.84 13.71 3.78
CA SER A 49 9.10 12.29 4.07
C SER A 49 7.79 11.50 4.25
N LEU A 50 6.84 12.05 5.00
CA LEU A 50 5.56 11.42 5.26
C LEU A 50 4.68 11.35 4.02
N LYS A 51 4.66 12.43 3.22
CA LYS A 51 3.92 12.48 1.94
C LYS A 51 4.47 11.45 0.96
N ASN A 52 5.79 11.31 0.87
CA ASN A 52 6.44 10.34 -0.01
C ASN A 52 6.17 8.90 0.44
N TYR A 53 6.24 8.62 1.74
CA TYR A 53 5.87 7.30 2.28
C TYR A 53 4.42 6.95 1.95
N ALA A 54 3.49 7.88 2.16
CA ALA A 54 2.08 7.63 1.90
C ALA A 54 1.77 7.42 0.41
N ARG A 55 2.43 8.16 -0.49
CA ARG A 55 2.34 7.93 -1.95
C ARG A 55 2.88 6.55 -2.34
N ALA A 56 4.03 6.15 -1.80
CA ALA A 56 4.60 4.82 -2.04
C ALA A 56 3.69 3.70 -1.51
N ALA A 57 3.11 3.89 -0.31
CA ALA A 57 2.16 2.95 0.26
C ALA A 57 0.89 2.81 -0.61
N LEU A 58 0.34 3.90 -1.13
CA LEU A 58 -0.79 3.86 -2.06
C LEU A 58 -0.44 3.11 -3.36
N LEU A 59 0.75 3.33 -3.91
CA LEU A 59 1.23 2.59 -5.08
C LEU A 59 1.36 1.09 -4.78
N GLN A 60 1.93 0.75 -3.62
CA GLN A 60 2.09 -0.64 -3.18
C GLN A 60 0.74 -1.34 -3.01
N VAL A 61 -0.26 -0.64 -2.45
CA VAL A 61 -1.64 -1.14 -2.37
C VAL A 61 -2.20 -1.39 -3.77
N GLY A 62 -2.03 -0.45 -4.70
CA GLY A 62 -2.48 -0.63 -6.09
C GLY A 62 -1.86 -1.86 -6.76
N ILE A 63 -0.54 -2.05 -6.61
CA ILE A 63 0.16 -3.22 -7.13
C ILE A 63 -0.36 -4.51 -6.49
N ALA A 64 -0.56 -4.53 -5.17
CA ALA A 64 -1.07 -5.69 -4.46
C ALA A 64 -2.47 -6.09 -4.93
N VAL A 65 -3.37 -5.12 -5.13
CA VAL A 65 -4.72 -5.37 -5.66
C VAL A 65 -4.66 -5.99 -7.06
N VAL A 66 -3.84 -5.44 -7.96
CA VAL A 66 -3.67 -5.98 -9.31
C VAL A 66 -3.11 -7.40 -9.27
N ALA A 67 -2.10 -7.65 -8.44
CA ALA A 67 -1.51 -8.97 -8.29
C ALA A 67 -2.53 -10.01 -7.78
N ILE A 68 -3.35 -9.65 -6.79
CA ILE A 68 -4.42 -10.51 -6.27
C ILE A 68 -5.40 -10.87 -7.38
N ILE A 69 -5.86 -9.89 -8.17
CA ILE A 69 -6.79 -10.14 -9.27
C ILE A 69 -6.22 -11.15 -10.26
N ILE A 70 -4.95 -10.99 -10.65
CA ILE A 70 -4.29 -11.90 -11.60
C ILE A 70 -4.21 -13.32 -11.03
N VAL A 71 -3.71 -13.47 -9.79
CA VAL A 71 -3.55 -14.78 -9.14
C VAL A 71 -4.90 -15.46 -8.94
N SER A 72 -5.92 -14.72 -8.47
CA SER A 72 -7.28 -15.24 -8.30
C SER A 72 -7.91 -15.66 -9.63
N SER A 73 -7.70 -14.89 -10.69
CA SER A 73 -8.21 -15.22 -12.03
C SER A 73 -7.58 -16.51 -12.54
N PHE A 74 -6.26 -16.64 -12.42
CA PHE A 74 -5.54 -17.84 -12.83
C PHE A 74 -5.96 -19.07 -12.03
N HIS A 75 -6.13 -18.91 -10.71
CA HIS A 75 -6.59 -19.99 -9.84
C HIS A 75 -8.01 -20.44 -10.20
N SER A 76 -8.92 -19.50 -10.47
CA SER A 76 -10.30 -19.81 -10.87
C SER A 76 -10.34 -20.60 -12.17
N ILE A 77 -9.57 -20.19 -13.19
CA ILE A 77 -9.46 -20.92 -14.46
C ILE A 77 -8.93 -22.35 -14.24
N SER A 78 -7.92 -22.50 -13.37
CA SER A 78 -7.33 -23.81 -13.07
C SER A 78 -8.35 -24.74 -12.41
N LEU A 79 -9.18 -24.23 -11.50
CA LEU A 79 -10.26 -24.98 -10.87
C LEU A 79 -11.34 -25.38 -11.88
N ASP A 80 -11.75 -24.46 -12.77
CA ASP A 80 -12.75 -24.73 -13.80
C ASP A 80 -12.32 -25.86 -14.76
N VAL A 81 -11.04 -25.93 -15.11
CA VAL A 81 -10.50 -27.00 -15.99
C VAL A 81 -10.58 -28.35 -15.28
N ILE A 82 -10.16 -28.41 -14.01
CA ILE A 82 -10.19 -29.65 -13.22
C ILE A 82 -11.63 -30.13 -13.01
N GLU A 83 -12.56 -29.22 -12.69
CA GLU A 83 -13.97 -29.55 -12.51
C GLU A 83 -14.56 -30.17 -13.78
N ARG A 84 -14.28 -29.59 -14.95
CA ARG A 84 -14.74 -30.13 -16.24
C ARG A 84 -14.21 -31.54 -16.52
N GLU A 85 -12.94 -31.80 -16.25
CA GLU A 85 -12.36 -33.14 -16.44
C GLU A 85 -13.00 -34.17 -15.50
N ILE A 86 -13.14 -33.85 -14.21
CA ILE A 86 -13.73 -34.75 -13.22
C ILE A 86 -15.19 -35.08 -13.60
N LEU A 87 -15.97 -34.07 -13.96
CA LEU A 87 -17.37 -34.26 -14.36
C LEU A 87 -17.51 -35.14 -15.61
N HIS A 88 -16.59 -35.00 -16.58
CA HIS A 88 -16.58 -35.85 -17.76
C HIS A 88 -16.42 -37.34 -17.40
N TRP A 89 -15.47 -37.68 -16.53
CA TRP A 89 -15.24 -39.06 -16.07
C TRP A 89 -16.41 -39.65 -15.25
N ILE A 90 -17.11 -38.82 -14.48
CA ILE A 90 -18.27 -39.24 -13.68
C ILE A 90 -19.49 -39.53 -14.57
N SER A 91 -19.59 -38.87 -15.72
CA SER A 91 -20.73 -38.98 -16.64
C SER A 91 -20.66 -40.15 -17.64
N ILE A 92 -19.53 -40.86 -17.67
CA ILE A 92 -19.26 -42.05 -18.50
C ILE A 92 -19.53 -43.32 -17.68
#